data_AF-A0AAW6SPJ1-F1
#
_entry.id   AF-A0AAW6SPJ1-F1
#
_cell.length_a   1.000
_cell.length_b   1.000
_cell.length_c   1.000
_cell.angle_alpha   90.00
_cell.angle_beta   90.00
_cell.angle_gamma   90.00
#
_symmetry.space_group_name_H-M   'P 1'
#
loop_
_entity.id
_entity.type
_entity.pdbx_description
1 polymer ?
#
loop_
_entity_poly.entity_id
_entity_poly.type
_entity_poly.pdbx_seq_one_letter_code
_entity_poly.pdbx_strand_id
1 'polypeptide(L)' 'MSTNDYIKYITQTFVKHFDTPKSDRIQSRLERKEQKNPFLYRWFGVLPYSIIMLFKRK' A
#
# COMPACT_ATOMS: atom_id res chain seq x y z
N MET A 1 -20.02 27.40 -5.12
CA MET A 1 -19.43 26.49 -4.12
C MET A 1 -19.61 27.13 -2.77
N SER A 2 -20.35 26.48 -1.86
CA SER A 2 -20.81 27.11 -0.63
C SER A 2 -19.81 26.88 0.50
N THR A 3 -19.69 27.83 1.43
CA THR A 3 -18.87 27.71 2.65
C THR A 3 -19.24 26.46 3.47
N ASN A 4 -20.49 25.99 3.36
CA ASN A 4 -20.98 24.76 3.99
C ASN A 4 -20.28 23.50 3.45
N ASP A 5 -19.93 23.46 2.16
CA ASP A 5 -19.24 22.30 1.57
C ASP A 5 -17.82 22.17 2.12
N TYR A 6 -17.17 23.31 2.39
CA TYR A 6 -15.83 23.36 2.95
C TYR A 6 -15.82 22.91 4.42
N ILE A 7 -16.76 23.41 5.22
CA ILE A 7 -16.92 22.99 6.61
C ILE A 7 -17.24 21.49 6.69
N LYS A 8 -18.12 21.00 5.81
CA LYS A 8 -18.45 19.57 5.70
C LYS A 8 -17.21 18.73 5.38
N TYR A 9 -16.37 19.15 4.45
CA TYR A 9 -15.15 18.45 4.07
C TYR A 9 -14.12 18.38 5.21
N ILE A 10 -13.91 19.49 5.93
CA ILE A 10 -12.99 19.53 7.07
C ILE A 10 -13.47 18.57 8.15
N THR A 11 -14.74 18.66 8.52
CA THR A 11 -15.31 17.81 9.57
C THR A 11 -15.25 16.33 9.20
N GLN A 12 -15.58 15.97 7.95
CA GLN A 12 -15.47 14.59 7.47
C GLN A 12 -14.03 14.06 7.52
N THR A 13 -13.05 14.88 7.11
CA THR A 13 -11.64 14.49 7.13
C THR A 13 -11.13 14.34 8.56
N PHE A 14 -11.54 15.24 9.45
CA PHE A 14 -11.16 15.22 10.87
C PHE A 14 -11.72 13.99 11.60
N VAL A 15 -13.03 13.72 11.46
CA VAL A 15 -13.69 12.56 12.06
C VAL A 15 -13.05 11.27 11.54
N LYS A 16 -12.84 11.15 10.22
CA LYS A 16 -12.18 9.98 9.64
C LYS A 16 -10.77 9.75 10.20
N HIS A 17 -10.02 10.80 10.51
CA HIS A 17 -8.68 10.70 11.09
C HIS A 17 -8.68 10.42 12.59
N PHE A 18 -9.67 10.94 13.31
CA PHE A 18 -9.83 10.75 14.75
C PHE A 18 -10.35 9.35 15.08
N ASP A 19 -11.32 8.87 14.31
CA ASP A 19 -11.93 7.55 14.47
C ASP A 19 -11.10 6.42 13.88
N THR A 20 -10.00 6.69 13.14
CA THR A 20 -9.15 5.60 12.62
C THR A 20 -8.29 5.01 13.75
N PRO A 21 -8.58 3.80 14.23
CA PRO A 21 -7.79 3.17 15.29
C PRO A 21 -6.39 2.79 14.76
N LYS A 22 -5.42 2.63 15.68
CA LYS A 22 -4.06 2.15 15.34
C LYS A 22 -4.06 0.83 14.54
N SER A 23 -5.09 0.00 14.73
CA SER A 23 -5.34 -1.24 13.99
C SER A 23 -5.36 -1.03 12.47
N ASP A 24 -6.09 -0.02 11.99
CA ASP A 24 -6.29 0.17 10.55
C ASP A 24 -5.03 0.76 9.89
N ARG A 25 -4.21 1.49 10.65
CA ARG A 25 -2.88 1.92 10.17
C ARG A 25 -1.95 0.72 9.90
N ILE A 26 -2.06 -0.34 10.70
CA ILE A 26 -1.28 -1.56 10.53
C ILE A 26 -1.81 -2.34 9.32
N GLN A 27 -3.13 -2.48 9.20
CA GLN A 27 -3.76 -3.14 8.05
C GLN A 27 -3.44 -2.42 6.73
N SER A 28 -3.62 -1.10 6.65
CA SER A 28 -3.25 -0.33 5.45
C SER A 28 -1.75 -0.41 5.12
N ARG A 29 -0.87 -0.58 6.12
CA ARG A 29 0.57 -0.79 5.88
C ARG A 29 0.86 -2.19 5.36
N LEU A 30 0.14 -3.21 5.84
CA LEU A 30 0.25 -4.58 5.37
C LEU A 30 -0.28 -4.72 3.95
N GLU A 31 -1.46 -4.18 3.67
CA GLU A 31 -2.05 -4.15 2.31
C GLU A 31 -1.12 -3.46 1.31
N ARG A 32 -0.50 -2.33 1.70
CA ARG A 32 0.51 -1.66 0.85
C ARG A 32 1.79 -2.47 0.67
N LYS A 33 2.13 -3.37 1.58
CA LYS A 33 3.27 -4.27 1.43
C LYS A 33 2.90 -5.46 0.54
N GLU A 34 1.69 -5.98 0.66
CA GLU A 34 1.19 -7.09 -0.17
C GLU A 34 0.91 -6.67 -1.62
N GLN A 35 0.33 -5.49 -1.82
CA GLN A 35 0.11 -4.93 -3.16
C GLN A 35 1.39 -4.42 -3.82
N LYS A 36 2.47 -4.20 -3.04
CA LYS A 36 3.77 -3.88 -3.61
C LYS A 36 4.35 -5.14 -4.23
N ASN A 37 4.18 -5.25 -5.55
CA ASN A 37 4.93 -6.19 -6.36
C ASN A 37 6.42 -6.12 -5.97
N PRO A 38 7.09 -7.27 -5.76
CA PRO A 38 8.49 -7.30 -5.35
C PRO A 38 9.29 -6.38 -6.27
N PHE A 39 10.07 -5.45 -5.70
CA PHE A 39 10.87 -4.51 -6.49
C PHE A 39 11.75 -5.25 -7.49
N LEU A 40 12.24 -6.44 -7.12
CA LEU A 40 12.96 -7.32 -8.03
C LEU A 40 12.15 -7.68 -9.29
N TYR A 41 10.86 -7.96 -9.17
CA TYR A 41 10.02 -8.33 -10.30
C TYR A 41 9.82 -7.15 -11.25
N ARG A 42 9.71 -5.92 -10.72
CA ARG A 42 9.58 -4.70 -11.52
C ARG A 42 10.85 -4.37 -12.30
N TRP A 43 12.03 -4.67 -11.75
CA TRP A 43 13.32 -4.30 -12.34
C TRP A 43 13.96 -5.41 -13.16
N PHE A 44 13.76 -6.66 -12.75
CA PHE A 44 14.42 -7.83 -13.34
C PHE A 44 13.44 -8.79 -14.00
N GLY A 45 12.13 -8.55 -13.97
CA GLY A 45 11.13 -9.42 -14.60
C GLY A 45 11.29 -10.89 -14.17
N VAL A 46 11.44 -11.78 -15.15
CA VAL A 46 11.63 -13.23 -14.95
C VAL A 46 13.07 -13.66 -14.63
N LEU A 47 14.02 -12.74 -14.65
CA LEU A 47 15.46 -13.03 -14.48
C LEU A 47 15.82 -13.68 -13.11
N PRO A 48 15.20 -13.31 -11.97
CA PRO A 48 15.44 -13.98 -10.69
C PRO A 48 15.03 -15.46 -10.73
N TYR A 49 13.97 -15.79 -11.47
CA TYR A 49 13.49 -17.16 -11.62
C TYR A 49 14.49 -18.00 -12.42
N SER A 50 15.06 -17.44 -13.50
CA SER A 50 16.11 -18.11 -14.28
C SER A 50 17.37 -18.37 -13.46
N ILE A 51 17.80 -17.42 -12.61
CA ILE A 51 18.95 -17.61 -11.70
C ILE A 51 18.66 -18.72 -10.70
N ILE A 52 17.51 -18.70 -10.03
CA ILE A 52 17.13 -19.75 -9.08
C ILE A 52 17.12 -21.12 -9.76
N MET A 53 16.58 -21.22 -10.98
CA MET A 53 16.52 -22.47 -11.74
C MET A 53 17.91 -23.00 -12.11
N LEU A 54 18.87 -22.12 -12.42
CA LEU A 54 20.26 -22.48 -12.68
C LEU A 54 20.98 -22.96 -11.42
N PHE A 55 20.77 -22.28 -10.27
CA PHE A 55 21.34 -22.68 -8.99
C PHE A 55 20.75 -24.00 -8.47
N LYS A 56 19.47 -24.28 -8.74
CA LYS A 56 18.79 -25.51 -8.32
C LYS A 56 19.14 -26.74 -9.17
N ARG A 57 19.81 -26.52 -10.32
CA ARG A 57 20.22 -27.57 -11.27
C ARG A 57 21.67 -28.05 -11.06
N LYS A 58 22.43 -27.36 -10.20
CA LYS A 58 23.70 -27.84 -9.65
C LYS A 58 23.45 -28.59 -8.36
#